data_AF-A0A0W0XGA6-F1
#
_entry.id   AF-A0A0W0XGA6-F1
#
_cell.length_a   1.000
_cell.length_b   1.000
_cell.length_c   1.000
_cell.angle_alpha   90.00
_cell.angle_beta   90.00
_cell.angle_gamma   90.00
#
_symmetry.space_group_name_H-M   'P 1'
#
loop_
_entity.id
_entity.type
_entity.pdbx_description
1 polymer ?
#
loop_
_entity_poly.entity_id
_entity_poly.type
_entity_poly.pdbx_seq_one_letter_code
_entity_poly.pdbx_strand_id
1 'polypeptide(L)'
;MNRRLTLSLSFILSLFISINTHAADDDNKVIQWTQNTLVTTLSVSYQENPDYYQFIQSCYTYNARTALHDFLGGKMDIIKSRQLTLHPQLKGPAKILESGVINNSNFFDGVQWWRITQVIWIPELNRTVEFAVTVLETTQKTYLIQALDMKLY
;
A
#
# COMPACT_ATOMS: atom_id res chain seq x y z
N MET A 1 16.79 8.04 60.54
CA MET A 1 17.64 7.47 59.47
C MET A 1 16.89 6.34 58.77
N ASN A 2 15.88 6.63 57.94
CA ASN A 2 15.12 5.58 57.22
C ASN A 2 15.11 5.88 55.71
N ARG A 3 16.28 5.77 55.09
CA ARG A 3 16.52 5.97 53.66
C ARG A 3 16.70 4.60 52.99
N ARG A 4 15.68 3.74 53.01
CA ARG A 4 15.78 2.36 52.47
C ARG A 4 14.55 1.80 51.74
N LEU A 5 13.46 2.56 51.58
CA LEU A 5 12.24 2.05 50.92
C LEU A 5 11.89 2.69 49.56
N THR A 6 12.65 3.69 49.11
CA THR A 6 12.42 4.31 47.80
C THR A 6 13.20 3.66 46.65
N LEU A 7 14.16 2.77 46.93
CA LEU A 7 15.00 2.18 45.89
C LEU A 7 14.33 1.02 45.15
N SER A 8 13.31 0.39 45.73
CA SER A 8 12.68 -0.82 45.16
C SER A 8 11.51 -0.54 44.21
N LEU A 9 10.92 0.66 44.23
CA LEU A 9 9.80 0.99 43.34
C LEU A 9 10.26 1.42 41.94
N SER A 10 11.48 1.93 41.81
CA SER A 10 12.03 2.41 40.53
C SER A 10 12.44 1.30 39.56
N PHE A 11 12.56 0.05 40.03
CA PHE A 11 12.99 -1.09 39.19
C PHE A 11 11.82 -1.79 38.48
N ILE A 12 10.59 -1.64 38.98
CA ILE A 12 9.39 -2.24 38.38
C ILE A 12 8.85 -1.33 37.26
N LEU A 13 9.07 -0.02 37.33
CA LEU A 13 8.63 0.93 36.30
C LEU A 13 9.45 0.86 35.01
N SER A 14 10.69 0.37 35.06
CA SER A 14 11.55 0.21 33.88
C SER A 14 11.19 -0.97 32.97
N LEU A 15 10.35 -1.91 33.42
CA LEU A 15 10.02 -3.11 32.63
C LEU A 15 8.90 -2.91 31.61
N PHE A 16 8.24 -1.74 31.60
CA PHE A 16 7.09 -1.47 30.71
C PHE A 16 7.41 -0.64 29.47
N ILE A 17 8.70 -0.36 29.18
CA ILE A 17 9.12 0.45 28.01
C ILE A 17 9.61 -0.46 26.85
N SER A 18 9.30 -1.74 26.84
CA SER A 18 9.49 -2.60 25.66
C SER A 18 8.36 -2.34 24.65
N ILE A 19 8.34 -1.14 24.09
CA ILE A 19 7.34 -0.67 23.13
C ILE A 19 7.61 -1.33 21.78
N ASN A 20 6.75 -2.28 21.40
CA ASN A 20 6.29 -2.64 20.04
C ASN A 20 7.14 -2.21 18.82
N THR A 21 8.43 -2.50 18.77
CA THR A 21 9.28 -2.17 17.60
C THR A 21 8.98 -3.06 16.38
N HIS A 22 8.37 -4.23 16.57
CA HIS A 22 8.08 -5.18 15.49
C HIS A 22 6.96 -4.70 14.55
N ALA A 23 5.92 -4.03 15.06
CA ALA A 23 4.81 -3.56 14.22
C ALA A 23 5.22 -2.42 13.27
N ALA A 24 6.14 -1.55 13.71
CA ALA A 24 6.59 -0.41 12.91
C ALA A 24 7.43 -0.82 11.67
N ASP A 25 8.11 -1.97 11.72
CA ASP A 25 8.92 -2.46 10.59
C ASP A 25 8.05 -3.04 9.48
N ASP A 26 7.02 -3.82 9.83
CA ASP A 26 6.10 -4.42 8.84
C ASP A 26 5.20 -3.37 8.17
N ASP A 27 4.76 -2.36 8.92
CA ASP A 27 4.01 -1.22 8.38
C ASP A 27 4.81 -0.43 7.33
N ASN A 28 6.11 -0.22 7.57
CA ASN A 28 6.98 0.44 6.60
C ASN A 28 7.18 -0.40 5.32
N LYS A 29 7.33 -1.74 5.46
CA LYS A 29 7.48 -2.64 4.31
C LYS A 29 6.24 -2.63 3.42
N VAL A 30 5.04 -2.74 3.99
CA VAL A 30 3.81 -2.72 3.19
C VAL A 30 3.57 -1.36 2.55
N ILE A 31 3.94 -0.26 3.22
CA ILE A 31 3.91 1.09 2.63
C ILE A 31 4.81 1.16 1.39
N GLN A 32 6.08 0.79 1.54
CA GLN A 32 7.04 0.84 0.43
C GLN A 32 6.61 -0.05 -0.73
N TRP A 33 6.16 -1.26 -0.42
CA TRP A 33 5.63 -2.18 -1.42
C TRP A 33 4.43 -1.58 -2.16
N THR A 34 3.49 -0.96 -1.43
CA THR A 34 2.30 -0.32 -2.02
C THR A 34 2.69 0.83 -2.94
N GLN A 35 3.59 1.70 -2.49
CA GLN A 35 4.08 2.84 -3.27
C GLN A 35 4.74 2.38 -4.58
N ASN A 36 5.66 1.42 -4.49
CA ASN A 36 6.32 0.85 -5.66
C ASN A 36 5.31 0.18 -6.60
N THR A 37 4.35 -0.55 -6.04
CA THR A 37 3.32 -1.24 -6.82
C THR A 37 2.46 -0.25 -7.61
N LEU A 38 2.00 0.83 -6.97
CA LEU A 38 1.20 1.86 -7.64
C LEU A 38 2.01 2.62 -8.71
N VAL A 39 3.26 3.00 -8.40
CA VAL A 39 4.14 3.66 -9.37
C VAL A 39 4.36 2.76 -10.59
N THR A 40 4.79 1.51 -10.39
CA THR A 40 5.00 0.57 -11.50
C THR A 40 3.71 0.34 -12.31
N THR A 41 2.56 0.27 -11.63
CA THR A 41 1.26 0.10 -12.28
C THR A 41 0.91 1.27 -13.20
N LEU A 42 1.23 2.50 -12.79
CA LEU A 42 0.92 3.71 -13.55
C LEU A 42 2.01 4.09 -14.56
N SER A 43 3.21 3.50 -14.48
CA SER A 43 4.32 3.67 -15.43
C SER A 43 4.08 2.95 -16.75
N VAL A 44 2.94 3.26 -17.39
CA VAL A 44 2.54 2.66 -18.66
C VAL A 44 3.13 3.43 -19.83
N SER A 45 3.57 2.70 -20.85
CA SER A 45 4.04 3.23 -22.13
C SER A 45 3.06 2.92 -23.25
N TYR A 46 3.08 3.73 -24.31
CA TYR A 46 2.41 3.40 -25.57
C TYR A 46 2.97 2.12 -26.22
N GLN A 47 4.21 1.76 -25.88
CA GLN A 47 4.82 0.50 -26.28
C GLN A 47 4.34 -0.62 -25.35
N GLU A 48 3.96 -1.76 -25.93
CA GLU A 48 3.53 -2.90 -25.14
C GLU A 48 4.71 -3.46 -24.32
N ASN A 49 4.47 -3.66 -23.03
CA ASN A 49 5.38 -4.38 -22.14
C ASN A 49 4.75 -5.74 -21.81
N PRO A 50 5.29 -6.87 -22.30
CA PRO A 50 4.72 -8.19 -22.05
C PRO A 50 4.69 -8.55 -20.56
N ASP A 51 5.65 -8.06 -19.77
CA ASP A 51 5.77 -8.38 -18.35
C ASP A 51 4.79 -7.57 -17.48
N TYR A 52 4.23 -6.48 -18.02
CA TYR A 52 3.29 -5.63 -17.29
C TYR A 52 2.06 -6.41 -16.87
N TYR A 53 1.50 -7.23 -17.77
CA TYR A 53 0.33 -8.03 -17.45
C TYR A 53 0.65 -9.00 -16.31
N GLN A 54 1.76 -9.73 -16.38
CA GLN A 54 2.16 -10.67 -15.32
C GLN A 54 2.33 -9.99 -13.97
N PHE A 55 2.96 -8.81 -13.94
CA PHE A 55 3.08 -7.99 -12.74
C PHE A 55 1.71 -7.60 -12.16
N ILE A 56 0.78 -7.14 -13.00
CA ILE A 56 -0.58 -6.81 -12.56
C ILE A 56 -1.30 -8.05 -12.01
N GLN A 57 -1.10 -9.24 -12.61
CA GLN A 57 -1.71 -10.48 -12.09
C GLN A 57 -1.15 -10.91 -10.73
N SER A 58 0.13 -10.67 -10.45
CA SER A 58 0.76 -11.08 -9.20
C SER A 58 0.51 -10.12 -8.05
N CYS A 59 0.26 -8.83 -8.33
CA CYS A 59 0.08 -7.80 -7.32
C CYS A 59 -1.38 -7.44 -7.01
N TYR A 60 -2.34 -7.82 -7.86
CA TYR A 60 -3.74 -7.42 -7.73
C TYR A 60 -4.71 -8.58 -7.78
N THR A 61 -5.72 -8.56 -6.90
CA THR A 61 -6.89 -9.44 -7.04
C THR A 61 -7.69 -9.09 -8.30
N TYR A 62 -8.60 -9.98 -8.69
CA TYR A 62 -9.53 -9.72 -9.80
C TYR A 62 -10.29 -8.40 -9.62
N ASN A 63 -10.88 -8.15 -8.45
CA ASN A 63 -11.66 -6.94 -8.19
C ASN A 63 -10.82 -5.67 -8.34
N ALA A 64 -9.60 -5.66 -7.81
CA ALA A 64 -8.70 -4.52 -7.93
C ALA A 64 -8.24 -4.29 -9.38
N ARG A 65 -8.02 -5.36 -10.16
CA ARG A 65 -7.70 -5.25 -11.60
C ARG A 65 -8.86 -4.64 -12.39
N THR A 66 -10.10 -5.01 -12.08
CA THR A 66 -11.28 -4.42 -12.72
C THR A 66 -11.35 -2.91 -12.43
N ALA A 67 -11.21 -2.51 -11.16
CA ALA A 67 -11.20 -1.10 -10.79
C ALA A 67 -10.07 -0.31 -11.49
N LEU A 68 -8.88 -0.91 -11.60
CA LEU A 68 -7.75 -0.32 -12.32
C LEU A 68 -8.04 -0.19 -13.83
N HIS A 69 -8.61 -1.23 -14.44
CA HIS A 69 -8.99 -1.23 -15.85
C HIS A 69 -10.02 -0.13 -16.14
N ASP A 70 -11.02 0.04 -15.29
CA ASP A 70 -12.05 1.06 -15.51
C ASP A 70 -11.47 2.49 -15.43
N PHE A 71 -10.45 2.68 -14.58
CA PHE A 71 -9.74 3.94 -14.46
C PHE A 71 -8.77 4.22 -15.61
N LEU A 72 -7.88 3.26 -15.92
CA LEU A 72 -6.85 3.40 -16.94
C LEU A 72 -7.38 3.19 -18.36
N GLY A 73 -8.44 2.39 -18.53
CA GLY A 73 -9.02 2.07 -19.83
C GLY A 73 -9.42 3.32 -20.61
N GLY A 74 -10.06 4.28 -19.94
CA GLY A 74 -10.39 5.58 -20.54
C GLY A 74 -9.20 6.52 -20.77
N LYS A 75 -7.98 6.13 -20.38
CA LYS A 75 -6.74 6.91 -20.56
C LYS A 75 -5.80 6.24 -21.57
N MET A 76 -5.96 4.93 -21.83
CA MET A 76 -5.09 4.21 -22.75
C MET A 76 -5.16 4.70 -24.18
N ASP A 77 -6.34 5.13 -24.64
CA ASP A 77 -6.48 5.73 -25.97
C ASP A 77 -5.66 7.02 -26.11
N ILE A 78 -5.61 7.84 -25.05
CA ILE A 78 -4.80 9.07 -25.03
C ILE A 78 -3.31 8.72 -25.04
N ILE A 79 -2.90 7.75 -24.23
CA ILE A 79 -1.50 7.30 -24.14
C ILE A 79 -1.02 6.76 -25.49
N LYS A 80 -1.83 5.92 -26.15
CA LYS A 80 -1.51 5.36 -27.48
C LYS A 80 -1.51 6.42 -28.57
N SER A 81 -2.56 7.23 -28.66
CA SER A 81 -2.69 8.26 -29.72
C SER A 81 -1.62 9.34 -29.65
N ARG A 82 -1.14 9.68 -28.44
CA ARG A 82 -0.10 10.69 -28.23
C ARG A 82 1.29 10.11 -27.99
N GLN A 83 1.44 8.78 -28.11
CA GLN A 83 2.70 8.06 -27.89
C GLN A 83 3.37 8.42 -26.56
N LEU A 84 2.57 8.45 -25.49
CA LEU A 84 3.06 8.84 -24.16
C LEU A 84 3.74 7.68 -23.45
N THR A 85 4.73 8.00 -22.64
CA THR A 85 5.26 7.16 -21.58
C THR A 85 5.03 7.89 -20.27
N LEU A 86 4.26 7.30 -19.36
CA LEU A 86 3.89 7.93 -18.11
C LEU A 86 5.01 7.77 -17.07
N HIS A 87 5.31 8.84 -16.35
CA HIS A 87 6.29 8.85 -15.26
C HIS A 87 5.61 9.28 -13.95
N PRO A 88 4.79 8.42 -13.34
CA PRO A 88 4.09 8.72 -12.09
C PRO A 88 5.08 9.05 -10.96
N GLN A 89 4.72 10.05 -10.14
CA GLN A 89 5.54 10.52 -9.03
C GLN A 89 4.74 10.51 -7.74
N LEU A 90 5.32 9.98 -6.66
CA LEU A 90 4.74 10.03 -5.33
C LEU A 90 4.64 11.49 -4.86
N LYS A 91 3.45 11.90 -4.42
CA LYS A 91 3.20 13.24 -3.89
C LYS A 91 2.98 13.14 -2.38
N GLY A 92 4.06 13.28 -1.63
CA GLY A 92 4.04 13.16 -0.16
C GLY A 92 4.04 11.71 0.33
N PRO A 93 4.10 11.52 1.66
CA PRO A 93 4.20 10.19 2.27
C PRO A 93 2.86 9.45 2.19
N ALA A 94 2.94 8.12 2.02
CA ALA A 94 1.80 7.25 2.25
C ALA A 94 1.41 7.24 3.74
N LYS A 95 0.16 6.92 4.02
CA LYS A 95 -0.33 6.73 5.39
C LYS A 95 -1.19 5.48 5.49
N ILE A 96 -0.95 4.67 6.53
CA ILE A 96 -1.89 3.63 6.93
C ILE A 96 -3.05 4.33 7.63
N LEU A 97 -4.23 4.21 7.06
CA LEU A 97 -5.49 4.71 7.61
C LEU A 97 -6.07 3.74 8.63
N GLU A 98 -5.93 2.44 8.36
CA GLU A 98 -6.45 1.36 9.18
C GLU A 98 -5.64 0.09 8.93
N SER A 99 -5.53 -0.80 9.91
CA SER A 99 -4.91 -2.11 9.76
C SER A 99 -5.49 -3.09 10.75
N GLY A 100 -5.33 -4.38 10.48
CA GLY A 100 -5.78 -5.42 11.40
C GLY A 100 -5.59 -6.81 10.86
N VAL A 101 -6.19 -7.77 11.58
CA VAL A 101 -6.27 -9.17 11.18
C VAL A 101 -7.73 -9.51 10.95
N ILE A 102 -8.03 -10.16 9.82
CA ILE A 102 -9.38 -10.66 9.56
C ILE A 102 -9.64 -11.83 10.52
N ASN A 103 -10.73 -11.73 11.27
CA ASN A 103 -11.18 -12.76 12.21
C ASN A 103 -12.61 -13.20 11.85
N ASN A 104 -12.96 -14.43 12.20
CA ASN A 104 -14.28 -15.03 12.00
C ASN A 104 -14.69 -15.11 10.52
N SER A 105 -13.73 -15.43 9.64
CA SER A 105 -13.96 -15.63 8.20
C SER A 105 -13.65 -17.07 7.79
N ASN A 106 -14.51 -17.70 6.99
CA ASN A 106 -14.26 -19.07 6.53
C ASN A 106 -13.03 -19.19 5.61
N PHE A 107 -12.62 -18.10 4.95
CA PHE A 107 -11.59 -18.13 3.90
C PHE A 107 -10.39 -17.21 4.17
N PHE A 108 -10.56 -16.21 5.03
CA PHE A 108 -9.55 -15.17 5.25
C PHE A 108 -9.15 -15.03 6.72
N ASP A 109 -9.51 -15.99 7.58
CA ASP A 109 -9.13 -15.94 8.99
C ASP A 109 -7.61 -15.86 9.17
N GLY A 110 -7.15 -14.98 10.05
CA GLY A 110 -5.73 -14.78 10.33
C GLY A 110 -4.97 -13.97 9.28
N VAL A 111 -5.65 -13.47 8.23
CA VAL A 111 -5.02 -12.64 7.20
C VAL A 111 -4.83 -11.20 7.70
N GLN A 112 -3.58 -10.74 7.73
CA GLN A 112 -3.24 -9.36 8.02
C GLN A 112 -3.63 -8.46 6.84
N TRP A 113 -4.14 -7.27 7.14
CA TRP A 113 -4.53 -6.30 6.15
C TRP A 113 -4.21 -4.85 6.56
N TRP A 114 -4.09 -4.00 5.55
CA TRP A 114 -3.87 -2.56 5.70
C TRP A 114 -4.71 -1.79 4.70
N ARG A 115 -5.23 -0.64 5.12
CA ARG A 115 -5.79 0.39 4.27
C ARG A 115 -4.82 1.55 4.19
N ILE A 116 -4.28 1.83 3.01
CA ILE A 116 -3.21 2.80 2.79
C ILE A 116 -3.71 3.89 1.85
N THR A 117 -3.44 5.16 2.17
CA THR A 117 -3.61 6.27 1.23
C THR A 117 -2.28 6.70 0.63
N GLN A 118 -2.26 6.97 -0.67
CA GLN A 118 -1.12 7.53 -1.40
C GLN A 118 -1.59 8.46 -2.51
N VAL A 119 -1.02 9.67 -2.59
CA VAL A 119 -1.25 10.60 -3.69
C VAL A 119 -0.16 10.45 -4.75
N ILE A 120 -0.53 10.35 -6.02
CA ILE A 120 0.38 10.23 -7.15
C ILE A 120 0.07 11.32 -8.18
N TRP A 121 1.11 11.99 -8.66
CA TRP A 121 1.02 12.93 -9.77
C TRP A 121 1.53 12.27 -11.05
N ILE A 122 0.79 12.44 -12.15
CA ILE A 122 1.14 11.94 -13.47
C ILE A 122 1.38 13.16 -14.37
N PRO A 123 2.64 13.57 -14.60
CA PRO A 123 2.99 14.79 -15.30
C PRO A 123 2.42 14.86 -16.72
N GLU A 124 2.53 13.77 -17.47
CA GLU A 124 2.15 13.70 -18.90
C GLU A 124 0.64 13.85 -19.12
N LEU A 125 -0.15 13.50 -18.10
CA LEU A 125 -1.60 13.68 -18.12
C LEU A 125 -2.04 14.97 -17.42
N ASN A 126 -1.11 15.65 -16.74
CA ASN A 126 -1.38 16.76 -15.81
C ASN A 126 -2.51 16.41 -14.82
N ARG A 127 -2.39 15.23 -14.18
CA ARG A 127 -3.39 14.73 -13.23
C ARG A 127 -2.77 14.34 -11.92
N THR A 128 -3.49 14.62 -10.84
CA THR A 128 -3.18 14.07 -9.52
C THR A 128 -4.27 13.07 -9.15
N VAL A 129 -3.86 11.91 -8.65
CA VAL A 129 -4.72 10.81 -8.24
C VAL A 129 -4.43 10.50 -6.79
N GLU A 130 -5.45 10.50 -5.95
CA GLU A 130 -5.36 9.97 -4.58
C GLU A 130 -5.91 8.55 -4.57
N PHE A 131 -5.07 7.61 -4.16
CA PHE A 131 -5.41 6.21 -4.00
C PHE A 131 -5.75 5.92 -2.54
N ALA A 132 -6.83 5.18 -2.32
CA ALA A 132 -7.07 4.44 -1.09
C ALA A 132 -7.03 2.94 -1.41
N VAL A 133 -6.01 2.25 -0.92
CA VAL A 133 -5.67 0.87 -1.28
C VAL A 133 -5.89 -0.04 -0.08
N THR A 134 -6.57 -1.16 -0.29
CA THR A 134 -6.63 -2.25 0.68
C THR A 134 -5.65 -3.33 0.27
N VAL A 135 -4.68 -3.62 1.14
CA VAL A 135 -3.60 -4.59 0.94
C VAL A 135 -3.78 -5.75 1.90
N LEU A 136 -3.65 -6.98 1.41
CA LEU A 136 -3.63 -8.20 2.21
C LEU A 136 -2.22 -8.79 2.24
N GLU A 137 -1.84 -9.39 3.36
CA GLU A 137 -0.70 -10.31 3.42
C GLU A 137 -1.14 -11.72 3.03
N THR A 138 -0.43 -12.35 2.11
CA THR A 138 -0.67 -13.74 1.72
C THR A 138 -0.04 -14.69 2.73
N THR A 139 -0.45 -15.96 2.68
CA THR A 139 0.18 -17.04 3.46
C THR A 139 1.68 -17.21 3.17
N GLN A 140 2.16 -16.77 2.01
CA GLN A 140 3.56 -16.80 1.60
C GLN A 140 4.33 -15.54 2.04
N LYS A 141 3.75 -14.69 2.90
CA LYS A 141 4.35 -13.44 3.36
C LYS A 141 4.67 -12.48 2.22
N THR A 142 3.82 -12.48 1.20
CA THR A 142 3.80 -11.48 0.12
C THR A 142 2.57 -10.60 0.26
N TYR A 143 2.50 -9.52 -0.50
CA TYR A 143 1.38 -8.58 -0.44
C TYR A 143 0.53 -8.65 -1.72
N LEU A 144 -0.76 -8.35 -1.57
CA LEU A 144 -1.72 -8.32 -2.66
C LEU A 144 -2.71 -7.16 -2.48
N ILE A 145 -2.90 -6.36 -3.52
CA ILE A 145 -3.93 -5.33 -3.53
C ILE A 145 -5.29 -5.99 -3.77
N GLN A 146 -6.14 -5.95 -2.75
CA GLN A 146 -7.48 -6.55 -2.77
C GLN A 146 -8.52 -5.59 -3.31
N ALA A 147 -8.41 -4.31 -2.99
CA ALA A 147 -9.30 -3.27 -3.50
C ALA A 147 -8.54 -1.95 -3.59
N LEU A 148 -9.02 -1.08 -4.47
CA LEU A 148 -8.52 0.29 -4.60
C LEU A 148 -9.68 1.21 -4.96
N ASP A 149 -9.62 2.41 -4.41
CA ASP A 149 -10.47 3.54 -4.75
C ASP A 149 -9.57 4.70 -5.18
N MET A 150 -10.04 5.50 -6.13
CA MET A 150 -9.26 6.54 -6.79
C MET A 150 -10.07 7.82 -6.90
N LYS A 151 -9.50 8.91 -6.40
CA LYS A 151 -10.07 10.24 -6.55
C LYS A 151 -9.17 11.11 -7.42
N LEU A 152 -9.78 11.70 -8.46
CA LEU A 152 -9.10 12.60 -9.39
C LEU A 152 -9.17 14.05 -8.91
N TYR A 153 -8.08 14.77 -9.13
CA TYR A 153 -7.96 16.22 -8.93
C TYR A 153 -7.41 16.90 -10.20
#